data_AF-A0A246JEH9-F1
#
_entry.id   AF-A0A246JEH9-F1
#
_cell.length_a   1.000
_cell.length_b   1.000
_cell.length_c   1.000
_cell.angle_alpha   90.00
_cell.angle_beta   90.00
_cell.angle_gamma   90.00
#
_symmetry.space_group_name_H-M   'P 1'
#
loop_
_entity.id
_entity.type
_entity.pdbx_description
1 polymer ?
#
loop_
_entity_poly.entity_id
_entity_poly.type
_entity_poly.pdbx_seq_one_letter_code
_entity_poly.pdbx_strand_id
1 'polypeptide(L)'
;MRFLSFLARPGARASPQPPVEPALDVLSAHPSVDPGLAAGTVEQLLAAHAELLSRIKLCYGADRATFEADLLAPIRNFADYVNLLPATADNYFSEAGGLFRLGLEVGFFALQGTDGHIVSGRSTITTRRHLEPRWRQATFLAGLCSELHRTLSHIVVTDEHGNAWPAYLLPLTRWLGQQHSKRFFIRWLSGAQETRALGLFALRHVVPEHTMQHLANGNAVVVPQFLACLAGMPLYREQSILVELVKRAAALVIDRDLLASANRYGRPILGAHLERYLLDAMRRLVTSHTAWAPNQEKSRVWYGKDGLFIVWPNAVAEIRKLLEEDELPGIPKAPETILEILLGARVLEARTSTEALWNIAPPPGKTPLEAVKLASPEILLAAHLDPVVPLPDALVVRVSPPAAQAPSQAAPHAGRAAPAPSPAPAASPTASPSPAPSPAAPDTSIGQQLELDVDAPPPAVELPAEDAPEAAPSRQPMCAAAPQFKLNAPLRLNPQVRDALSLAIESMNGDAKAAVAVTVPTGVFVPLDHFKRTNVDVSVVLRSLAEAGMATARRASRVDTLQHELAGQPVLGFVLKPQFVAGLDPADFAPTQEARDAGA
;
A
#
# COMPACT_ATOMS: atom_id res chain seq x y z
N MET A 1 -30.41 86.42 -24.26
CA MET A 1 -29.56 87.18 -23.31
C MET A 1 -30.02 86.83 -21.89
N ARG A 2 -29.13 86.85 -20.88
CA ARG A 2 -29.41 86.75 -19.42
C ARG A 2 -29.95 85.42 -18.84
N PHE A 3 -29.04 84.73 -18.14
CA PHE A 3 -29.20 84.08 -16.82
C PHE A 3 -29.99 84.95 -15.79
N LEU A 4 -30.52 84.50 -14.63
CA LEU A 4 -30.48 83.25 -13.82
C LEU A 4 -31.94 83.03 -13.24
N SER A 5 -32.33 82.33 -12.16
CA SER A 5 -31.64 81.79 -10.97
C SER A 5 -32.35 80.59 -10.27
N PHE A 6 -31.69 80.13 -9.20
CA PHE A 6 -32.02 79.24 -8.06
C PHE A 6 -33.39 79.44 -7.34
N LEU A 7 -33.87 78.58 -6.41
CA LEU A 7 -33.21 77.60 -5.49
C LEU A 7 -34.18 76.48 -5.00
N ALA A 8 -33.65 75.52 -4.22
CA ALA A 8 -34.27 74.64 -3.18
C ALA A 8 -34.61 73.15 -3.52
N ARG A 9 -34.29 72.27 -2.55
CA ARG A 9 -34.50 70.80 -2.48
C ARG A 9 -34.36 70.36 -1.00
N PRO A 10 -35.18 69.44 -0.47
CA PRO A 10 -34.80 68.03 -0.23
C PRO A 10 -35.97 67.06 -0.59
N GLY A 11 -35.90 65.72 -0.53
CA GLY A 11 -34.87 64.78 -0.05
C GLY A 11 -35.33 63.99 1.20
N ALA A 12 -35.08 62.68 1.36
CA ALA A 12 -34.49 61.68 0.47
C ALA A 12 -34.71 60.24 1.01
N ARG A 13 -34.72 59.19 0.14
CA ARG A 13 -34.43 57.78 0.50
C ARG A 13 -33.92 57.00 -0.71
N ALA A 14 -33.13 55.95 -0.47
CA ALA A 14 -32.45 55.14 -1.49
C ALA A 14 -32.49 53.64 -1.15
N SER A 15 -32.31 52.80 -2.18
CA SER A 15 -32.13 51.33 -2.10
C SER A 15 -31.00 50.92 -3.06
N PRO A 16 -30.25 49.82 -2.78
CA PRO A 16 -29.00 49.52 -3.49
C PRO A 16 -29.20 48.85 -4.86
N GLN A 17 -28.21 49.03 -5.75
CA GLN A 17 -28.07 48.23 -6.98
C GLN A 17 -27.18 47.00 -6.74
N PRO A 18 -27.41 45.87 -7.44
CA PRO A 18 -26.46 44.76 -7.49
C PRO A 18 -25.22 45.11 -8.34
N PRO A 19 -24.09 44.39 -8.20
CA PRO A 19 -22.88 44.60 -9.00
C PRO A 19 -23.09 44.24 -10.48
N VAL A 20 -22.32 44.89 -11.36
CA VAL A 20 -22.22 44.50 -12.78
C VAL A 20 -21.07 43.51 -12.93
N GLU A 21 -21.38 42.26 -13.25
CA GLU A 21 -20.39 41.26 -13.66
C GLU A 21 -19.91 41.53 -15.09
N PRO A 22 -18.60 41.48 -15.38
CA PRO A 22 -18.09 41.51 -16.75
C PRO A 22 -18.29 40.12 -17.39
N ALA A 23 -19.23 40.02 -18.32
CA ALA A 23 -19.47 38.77 -19.06
C ALA A 23 -18.23 38.34 -19.86
N LEU A 24 -17.82 37.08 -19.71
CA LEU A 24 -16.75 36.49 -20.51
C LEU A 24 -17.29 36.11 -21.89
N ASP A 25 -16.95 36.90 -22.90
CA ASP A 25 -17.27 36.63 -24.31
C ASP A 25 -16.34 35.54 -24.87
N VAL A 26 -16.74 34.27 -24.68
CA VAL A 26 -16.00 33.09 -25.15
C VAL A 26 -16.62 32.52 -26.43
N LEU A 27 -16.73 33.37 -27.46
CA LEU A 27 -17.15 32.94 -28.80
C LEU A 27 -15.95 32.50 -29.66
N SER A 28 -15.66 31.20 -29.57
CA SER A 28 -15.18 30.36 -30.68
C SER A 28 -14.08 30.94 -31.59
N ALA A 29 -12.89 31.17 -31.03
CA ALA A 29 -11.65 31.14 -31.79
C ALA A 29 -10.79 29.99 -31.27
N HIS A 30 -10.52 28.98 -32.09
CA HIS A 30 -9.42 28.04 -31.82
C HIS A 30 -8.11 28.78 -32.12
N PRO A 31 -7.27 29.11 -31.12
CA PRO A 31 -5.97 29.67 -31.42
C PRO A 31 -5.13 28.59 -32.12
N SER A 32 -4.65 28.87 -33.33
CA SER A 32 -3.82 27.92 -34.11
C SER A 32 -2.38 27.81 -33.58
N VAL A 33 -2.15 28.31 -32.36
CA VAL A 33 -0.92 28.29 -31.58
C VAL A 33 -1.34 28.03 -30.15
N ASP A 34 -0.71 27.06 -29.48
CA ASP A 34 -0.88 26.86 -28.03
C ASP A 34 -0.60 28.19 -27.31
N PRO A 35 -1.50 28.70 -26.44
CA PRO A 35 -1.24 29.94 -25.72
C PRO A 35 -0.09 29.82 -24.70
N GLY A 36 0.30 28.60 -24.31
CA GLY A 36 1.29 28.33 -23.27
C GLY A 36 0.76 28.57 -21.86
N LEU A 37 1.39 27.95 -20.88
CA LEU A 37 1.08 28.15 -19.46
C LEU A 37 1.76 29.42 -18.96
N ALA A 38 1.00 30.32 -18.35
CA ALA A 38 1.55 31.46 -17.64
C ALA A 38 2.27 30.98 -16.36
N ALA A 39 3.45 31.54 -16.08
CA ALA A 39 4.22 31.20 -14.89
C ALA A 39 3.63 31.87 -13.63
N GLY A 40 3.40 31.08 -12.57
CA GLY A 40 2.98 31.59 -11.27
C GLY A 40 4.17 31.94 -10.38
N THR A 41 3.97 32.80 -9.37
CA THR A 41 4.96 32.93 -8.27
C THR A 41 4.73 31.84 -7.21
N VAL A 42 5.74 31.57 -6.39
CA VAL A 42 5.65 30.61 -5.27
C VAL A 42 4.55 31.01 -4.30
N GLU A 43 4.38 32.31 -4.03
CA GLU A 43 3.36 32.87 -3.15
C GLU A 43 1.96 32.64 -3.69
N GLN A 44 1.77 32.77 -5.01
CA GLN A 44 0.49 32.49 -5.68
C GLN A 44 0.14 31.00 -5.61
N LEU A 45 1.11 30.12 -5.86
CA LEU A 45 0.95 28.67 -5.75
C LEU A 45 0.60 28.23 -4.32
N LEU A 46 1.24 28.83 -3.30
CA LEU A 46 0.90 28.59 -1.89
C LEU A 46 -0.49 29.14 -1.53
N ALA A 47 -0.83 30.35 -1.97
CA ALA A 47 -2.12 30.97 -1.67
C ALA A 47 -3.29 30.17 -2.24
N ALA A 48 -3.17 29.64 -3.46
CA ALA A 48 -4.16 28.75 -4.08
C ALA A 48 -4.39 27.44 -3.28
N HIS A 49 -3.43 27.02 -2.46
CA HIS A 49 -3.50 25.78 -1.67
C HIS A 49 -3.58 26.04 -0.15
N ALA A 50 -3.92 27.26 0.28
CA ALA A 50 -3.85 27.68 1.69
C ALA A 50 -4.67 26.82 2.67
N GLU A 51 -5.82 26.29 2.24
CA GLU A 51 -6.64 25.37 3.06
C GLU A 51 -5.89 24.04 3.29
N LEU A 52 -5.38 23.41 2.24
CA LEU A 52 -4.62 22.17 2.31
C LEU A 52 -3.33 22.36 3.14
N LEU A 53 -2.61 23.47 2.97
CA LEU A 53 -1.44 23.80 3.78
C LEU A 53 -1.78 23.99 5.27
N SER A 54 -2.95 24.53 5.57
CA SER A 54 -3.45 24.66 6.95
C SER A 54 -3.78 23.28 7.56
N ARG A 55 -4.38 22.39 6.77
CA ARG A 55 -4.66 20.99 7.16
C ARG A 55 -3.38 20.16 7.35
N ILE A 56 -2.37 20.34 6.48
CA ILE A 56 -1.03 19.74 6.64
C ILE A 56 -0.38 20.24 7.94
N LYS A 57 -0.45 21.54 8.25
CA LYS A 57 0.07 22.07 9.52
C LYS A 57 -0.58 21.41 10.74
N LEU A 58 -1.91 21.28 10.74
CA LEU A 58 -2.65 20.63 11.84
C LEU A 58 -2.26 19.15 11.98
N CYS A 59 -2.17 18.41 10.87
CA CYS A 59 -1.77 17.00 10.86
C CYS A 59 -0.29 16.76 11.25
N TYR A 60 0.60 17.72 10.95
CA TYR A 60 2.01 17.61 11.39
C TYR A 60 2.17 17.79 12.90
N GLY A 61 1.28 18.54 13.55
CA GLY A 61 1.21 18.66 15.01
C GLY A 61 2.31 19.51 15.67
N ALA A 62 3.17 20.16 14.87
CA ALA A 62 4.28 20.99 15.36
C ALA A 62 3.91 22.47 15.54
N ASP A 63 4.75 23.20 16.26
CA ASP A 63 4.66 24.66 16.35
C ASP A 63 4.93 25.35 14.99
N ARG A 64 4.71 26.67 14.92
CA ARG A 64 4.82 27.41 13.65
C ARG A 64 6.25 27.49 13.11
N ALA A 65 7.27 27.64 13.95
CA ALA A 65 8.65 27.76 13.49
C ALA A 65 9.17 26.41 12.99
N THR A 66 8.90 25.33 13.74
CA THR A 66 9.21 23.96 13.32
C THR A 66 8.52 23.60 12.02
N PHE A 67 7.21 23.86 11.87
CA PHE A 67 6.49 23.64 10.61
C PHE A 67 7.05 24.44 9.43
N GLU A 68 7.47 25.70 9.65
CA GLU A 68 8.03 26.53 8.58
C GLU A 68 9.40 26.02 8.09
N ALA A 69 10.25 25.56 9.01
CA ALA A 69 11.55 24.98 8.68
C ALA A 69 11.44 23.57 8.08
N ASP A 70 10.61 22.71 8.67
CA ASP A 70 10.55 21.28 8.31
C ASP A 70 9.80 21.00 7.01
N LEU A 71 8.65 21.67 6.82
CA LEU A 71 7.73 21.37 5.72
C LEU A 71 7.55 22.55 4.77
N LEU A 72 7.31 23.78 5.27
CA LEU A 72 6.98 24.91 4.39
C LEU A 72 8.15 25.35 3.51
N ALA A 73 9.39 25.23 3.98
CA ALA A 73 10.58 25.47 3.16
C ALA A 73 10.72 24.43 2.02
N PRO A 74 10.68 23.10 2.25
CA PRO A 74 10.58 22.13 1.15
C PRO A 74 9.38 22.32 0.22
N ILE A 75 8.20 22.69 0.72
CA ILE A 75 7.02 22.98 -0.11
C ILE A 75 7.27 24.19 -1.02
N ARG A 76 7.89 25.28 -0.51
CA ARG A 76 8.29 26.44 -1.32
C ARG A 76 9.28 26.05 -2.41
N ASN A 77 10.27 25.23 -2.06
CA ASN A 77 11.26 24.73 -3.01
C ASN A 77 10.63 23.81 -4.08
N PHE A 78 9.64 23.00 -3.71
CA PHE A 78 8.87 22.19 -4.65
C PHE A 78 8.07 23.06 -5.63
N ALA A 79 7.34 24.07 -5.13
CA ALA A 79 6.62 25.06 -5.96
C ALA A 79 7.57 25.81 -6.92
N ASP A 80 8.73 26.24 -6.43
CA ASP A 80 9.78 26.89 -7.21
C ASP A 80 10.29 25.97 -8.34
N TYR A 81 10.47 24.68 -8.05
CA TYR A 81 10.96 23.69 -9.01
C TYR A 81 9.93 23.26 -10.06
N VAL A 82 8.67 23.00 -9.68
CA VAL A 82 7.64 22.51 -10.63
C VAL A 82 6.72 23.60 -11.22
N ASN A 83 6.66 24.78 -10.61
CA ASN A 83 5.73 25.86 -10.99
C ASN A 83 4.30 25.36 -11.25
N LEU A 84 3.65 25.80 -12.34
CA LEU A 84 2.34 25.38 -12.79
C LEU A 84 2.36 24.13 -13.70
N LEU A 85 3.35 23.23 -13.57
CA LEU A 85 3.35 21.97 -14.34
C LEU A 85 2.14 21.07 -13.97
N PRO A 86 1.42 20.51 -14.97
CA PRO A 86 0.52 19.38 -14.78
C PRO A 86 1.31 18.09 -14.53
N ALA A 87 0.66 17.08 -13.92
CA ALA A 87 1.27 15.78 -13.65
C ALA A 87 1.22 14.82 -14.85
N THR A 88 0.16 14.89 -15.65
CA THR A 88 -0.05 14.10 -16.87
C THR A 88 -0.61 14.97 -18.00
N ALA A 89 -0.62 14.47 -19.24
CA ALA A 89 -1.08 15.22 -20.40
C ALA A 89 -2.60 15.42 -20.44
N ASP A 90 -3.35 14.35 -20.16
CA ASP A 90 -4.77 14.21 -20.48
C ASP A 90 -5.55 13.33 -19.47
N ASN A 91 -4.91 12.94 -18.36
CA ASN A 91 -5.47 12.03 -17.37
C ASN A 91 -5.56 12.71 -15.99
N TYR A 92 -5.12 12.07 -14.90
CA TYR A 92 -5.14 12.63 -13.55
C TYR A 92 -4.22 13.85 -13.40
N PHE A 93 -4.66 14.85 -12.62
CA PHE A 93 -3.90 16.07 -12.34
C PHE A 93 -3.29 16.72 -13.61
N SER A 94 -4.04 16.71 -14.71
CA SER A 94 -3.70 17.31 -16.01
C SER A 94 -3.92 18.83 -16.07
N GLU A 95 -4.51 19.42 -15.03
CA GLU A 95 -4.67 20.87 -14.83
C GLU A 95 -3.35 21.58 -14.53
N ALA A 96 -3.29 22.89 -14.79
CA ALA A 96 -2.11 23.72 -14.49
C ALA A 96 -1.81 23.73 -12.98
N GLY A 97 -0.58 23.39 -12.61
CA GLY A 97 -0.17 23.16 -11.22
C GLY A 97 -0.54 21.78 -10.66
N GLY A 98 -1.10 20.88 -11.46
CA GLY A 98 -1.50 19.55 -11.05
C GLY A 98 -0.37 18.73 -10.42
N LEU A 99 0.89 18.88 -10.86
CA LEU A 99 2.03 18.21 -10.25
C LEU A 99 2.34 18.74 -8.84
N PHE A 100 2.19 20.05 -8.62
CA PHE A 100 2.32 20.67 -7.30
C PHE A 100 1.21 20.19 -6.34
N ARG A 101 -0.04 20.23 -6.82
CA ARG A 101 -1.23 19.78 -6.07
C ARG A 101 -1.15 18.29 -5.72
N LEU A 102 -0.74 17.44 -6.67
CA LEU A 102 -0.55 16.00 -6.48
C LEU A 102 0.49 15.72 -5.37
N GLY A 103 1.66 16.35 -5.42
CA GLY A 103 2.67 16.21 -4.36
C GLY A 103 2.15 16.63 -2.98
N LEU A 104 1.42 17.74 -2.89
CA LEU A 104 0.82 18.20 -1.63
C LEU A 104 -0.23 17.23 -1.08
N GLU A 105 -1.17 16.75 -1.92
CA GLU A 105 -2.20 15.81 -1.48
C GLU A 105 -1.59 14.46 -1.09
N VAL A 106 -0.64 13.92 -1.85
CA VAL A 106 0.03 12.64 -1.50
C VAL A 106 0.87 12.78 -0.24
N GLY A 107 1.60 13.89 -0.07
CA GLY A 107 2.31 14.20 1.18
C GLY A 107 1.38 14.26 2.38
N PHE A 108 0.22 14.91 2.25
CA PHE A 108 -0.80 15.01 3.30
C PHE A 108 -1.37 13.64 3.70
N PHE A 109 -1.88 12.85 2.74
CA PHE A 109 -2.47 11.55 3.05
C PHE A 109 -1.43 10.52 3.54
N ALA A 110 -0.18 10.57 3.05
CA ALA A 110 0.90 9.73 3.55
C ALA A 110 1.27 10.09 5.01
N LEU A 111 1.27 11.39 5.35
CA LEU A 111 1.49 11.87 6.72
C LEU A 111 0.36 11.41 7.66
N GLN A 112 -0.92 11.55 7.28
CA GLN A 112 -2.05 11.02 8.05
C GLN A 112 -1.91 9.51 8.30
N GLY A 113 -1.44 8.76 7.30
CA GLY A 113 -1.19 7.32 7.43
C GLY A 113 -0.16 6.95 8.51
N THR A 114 0.72 7.87 8.92
CA THR A 114 1.69 7.60 10.00
C THR A 114 1.02 7.47 11.37
N ASP A 115 -0.15 8.08 11.59
CA ASP A 115 -0.86 8.07 12.88
C ASP A 115 -1.29 6.66 13.32
N GLY A 116 -1.50 5.75 12.35
CA GLY A 116 -1.85 4.35 12.61
C GLY A 116 -0.66 3.39 12.79
N HIS A 117 0.58 3.83 12.59
CA HIS A 117 1.75 2.94 12.44
C HIS A 117 2.80 3.13 13.53
N ILE A 118 3.05 2.08 14.34
CA ILE A 118 4.11 2.09 15.36
C ILE A 118 5.49 1.92 14.70
N VAL A 119 6.07 3.04 14.30
CA VAL A 119 7.41 3.05 13.69
C VAL A 119 8.49 2.61 14.68
N SER A 120 9.52 1.93 14.16
CA SER A 120 10.65 1.40 14.95
C SER A 120 10.21 0.55 16.16
N GLY A 121 9.19 -0.32 15.98
CA GLY A 121 8.58 -1.15 17.03
C GLY A 121 9.51 -2.08 17.84
N ARG A 122 10.78 -2.25 17.43
CA ARG A 122 11.82 -2.97 18.18
C ARG A 122 12.70 -2.08 19.09
N SER A 123 12.64 -0.76 18.92
CA SER A 123 13.43 0.22 19.69
C SER A 123 12.76 0.58 21.03
N THR A 124 13.53 1.19 21.95
CA THR A 124 13.00 1.70 23.23
C THR A 124 12.03 2.88 23.00
N ILE A 125 11.18 3.17 24.00
CA ILE A 125 10.22 4.28 23.95
C ILE A 125 10.94 5.62 23.73
N THR A 126 12.04 5.86 24.45
CA THR A 126 12.88 7.05 24.31
C THR A 126 13.42 7.20 22.88
N THR A 127 13.93 6.11 22.28
CA THR A 127 14.40 6.14 20.89
C THR A 127 13.26 6.46 19.92
N ARG A 128 12.09 5.84 20.07
CA ARG A 128 10.93 6.12 19.19
C ARG A 128 10.52 7.58 19.24
N ARG A 129 10.39 8.18 20.43
CA ARG A 129 10.04 9.60 20.62
C ARG A 129 10.99 10.57 19.90
N HIS A 130 12.25 10.19 19.70
CA HIS A 130 13.23 10.99 18.94
C HIS A 130 13.28 10.69 17.43
N LEU A 131 12.75 9.55 16.98
CA LEU A 131 12.72 9.19 15.56
C LEU A 131 11.37 9.50 14.89
N GLU A 132 10.27 9.43 15.63
CA GLU A 132 8.91 9.64 15.13
C GLU A 132 8.72 10.97 14.37
N PRO A 133 9.20 12.14 14.85
CA PRO A 133 9.14 13.38 14.06
C PRO A 133 9.89 13.28 12.72
N ARG A 134 11.06 12.62 12.70
CA ARG A 134 11.85 12.39 11.47
C ARG A 134 11.12 11.48 10.49
N TRP A 135 10.41 10.48 10.99
CA TRP A 135 9.58 9.61 10.15
C TRP A 135 8.34 10.33 9.60
N ARG A 136 7.68 11.18 10.38
CA ARG A 136 6.58 12.04 9.91
C ARG A 136 7.07 12.97 8.79
N GLN A 137 8.18 13.68 9.04
CA GLN A 137 8.83 14.57 8.06
C GLN A 137 9.24 13.81 6.78
N ALA A 138 9.95 12.69 6.90
CA ALA A 138 10.38 11.89 5.75
C ALA A 138 9.20 11.33 4.94
N THR A 139 8.12 10.90 5.61
CA THR A 139 6.92 10.37 4.92
C THR A 139 6.19 11.47 4.14
N PHE A 140 6.02 12.66 4.74
CA PHE A 140 5.46 13.82 4.02
C PHE A 140 6.33 14.20 2.80
N LEU A 141 7.66 14.32 3.00
CA LEU A 141 8.58 14.70 1.92
C LEU A 141 8.66 13.63 0.81
N ALA A 142 8.49 12.35 1.16
CA ALA A 142 8.45 11.26 0.19
C ALA A 142 7.18 11.31 -0.67
N GLY A 143 6.04 11.62 -0.06
CA GLY A 143 4.80 11.89 -0.79
C GLY A 143 4.94 13.11 -1.71
N LEU A 144 5.47 14.23 -1.19
CA LEU A 144 5.73 15.47 -1.93
C LEU A 144 6.60 15.24 -3.18
N CYS A 145 7.69 14.47 -3.05
CA CYS A 145 8.66 14.26 -4.12
C CYS A 145 8.41 13.00 -4.98
N SER A 146 7.37 12.21 -4.70
CA SER A 146 7.10 10.90 -5.32
C SER A 146 7.09 10.94 -6.86
N GLU A 147 6.36 11.91 -7.44
CA GLU A 147 6.19 12.07 -8.88
C GLU A 147 7.20 13.05 -9.52
N LEU A 148 8.17 13.56 -8.74
CA LEU A 148 9.16 14.56 -9.17
C LEU A 148 9.98 14.09 -10.38
N HIS A 149 10.19 12.77 -10.50
CA HIS A 149 10.88 12.13 -11.61
C HIS A 149 10.26 12.43 -12.99
N ARG A 150 8.95 12.76 -13.07
CA ARG A 150 8.26 13.07 -14.34
C ARG A 150 8.86 14.29 -15.04
N THR A 151 9.32 15.27 -14.27
CA THR A 151 9.99 16.49 -14.78
C THR A 151 11.24 16.24 -15.62
N LEU A 152 11.89 15.08 -15.43
CA LEU A 152 13.14 14.70 -16.09
C LEU A 152 12.97 13.59 -17.15
N SER A 153 11.75 13.05 -17.31
CA SER A 153 11.50 11.83 -18.11
C SER A 153 10.30 11.93 -19.06
N HIS A 154 9.23 12.62 -18.68
CA HIS A 154 7.96 12.62 -19.43
C HIS A 154 7.74 13.91 -20.24
N ILE A 155 8.46 14.99 -19.92
CA ILE A 155 8.26 16.32 -20.50
C ILE A 155 9.57 16.95 -20.96
N VAL A 156 9.48 17.82 -21.95
CA VAL A 156 10.44 18.90 -22.23
C VAL A 156 9.68 20.21 -22.13
N VAL A 157 10.16 21.12 -21.28
CA VAL A 157 9.60 22.47 -21.12
C VAL A 157 10.43 23.45 -21.95
N THR A 158 9.79 24.37 -22.66
CA THR A 158 10.46 25.47 -23.36
C THR A 158 9.89 26.84 -22.98
N ASP A 159 10.68 27.89 -23.14
CA ASP A 159 10.26 29.28 -22.93
C ASP A 159 9.62 29.90 -24.19
N GLU A 160 9.29 31.19 -24.13
CA GLU A 160 8.74 31.99 -25.24
C GLU A 160 9.74 32.20 -26.41
N HIS A 161 11.01 31.80 -26.26
CA HIS A 161 12.05 31.87 -27.28
C HIS A 161 12.43 30.48 -27.86
N GLY A 162 11.88 29.40 -27.32
CA GLY A 162 12.19 28.02 -27.71
C GLY A 162 13.42 27.40 -27.01
N ASN A 163 14.00 28.09 -26.02
CA ASN A 163 15.03 27.51 -25.15
C ASN A 163 14.42 26.39 -24.30
N ALA A 164 15.12 25.26 -24.15
CA ALA A 164 14.67 24.17 -23.27
C ALA A 164 15.10 24.40 -21.81
N TRP A 165 14.22 24.11 -20.86
CA TRP A 165 14.51 24.19 -19.42
C TRP A 165 15.57 23.15 -19.02
N PRO A 166 16.75 23.56 -18.50
CA PRO A 166 17.75 22.64 -17.98
C PRO A 166 17.35 22.18 -16.57
N ALA A 167 16.33 21.33 -16.47
CA ALA A 167 15.71 20.89 -15.22
C ALA A 167 16.68 20.28 -14.19
N TYR A 168 17.77 19.65 -14.65
CA TYR A 168 18.86 19.20 -13.77
C TYR A 168 19.55 20.37 -13.03
N LEU A 169 19.73 21.51 -13.69
CA LEU A 169 20.60 22.60 -13.21
C LEU A 169 19.91 23.57 -12.25
N LEU A 170 18.63 23.93 -12.48
CA LEU A 170 17.91 24.88 -11.63
C LEU A 170 16.37 24.74 -11.69
N PRO A 171 15.64 25.17 -10.64
CA PRO A 171 14.18 25.28 -10.60
C PRO A 171 13.55 26.01 -11.80
N LEU A 172 12.38 25.56 -12.24
CA LEU A 172 11.65 26.12 -13.39
C LEU A 172 11.35 27.62 -13.20
N THR A 173 10.89 28.03 -12.01
CA THR A 173 10.52 29.43 -11.73
C THR A 173 11.74 30.35 -11.80
N ARG A 174 12.90 29.92 -11.27
CA ARG A 174 14.17 30.66 -11.38
C ARG A 174 14.66 30.76 -12.82
N TRP A 175 14.54 29.69 -13.60
CA TRP A 175 14.95 29.68 -15.01
C TRP A 175 14.09 30.62 -15.86
N LEU A 176 12.76 30.59 -15.69
CA LEU A 176 11.85 31.54 -16.36
C LEU A 176 12.15 32.99 -15.97
N GLY A 177 12.47 33.24 -14.69
CA GLY A 177 12.96 34.54 -14.23
C GLY A 177 14.26 34.99 -14.92
N GLN A 178 15.19 34.07 -15.19
CA GLN A 178 16.44 34.34 -15.92
C GLN A 178 16.25 34.55 -17.43
N GLN A 179 15.30 33.84 -18.06
CA GLN A 179 14.93 34.07 -19.46
C GLN A 179 13.97 35.28 -19.62
N HIS A 180 13.55 35.90 -18.52
CA HIS A 180 12.52 36.95 -18.46
C HIS A 180 11.16 36.56 -19.08
N SER A 181 10.94 35.26 -19.28
CA SER A 181 9.77 34.68 -19.94
C SER A 181 8.62 34.52 -18.94
N LYS A 182 7.44 34.97 -19.34
CA LYS A 182 6.21 34.91 -18.52
C LYS A 182 5.37 33.68 -18.81
N ARG A 183 5.67 32.96 -19.89
CA ARG A 183 5.03 31.69 -20.24
C ARG A 183 6.03 30.60 -20.51
N PHE A 184 5.55 29.36 -20.45
CA PHE A 184 6.27 28.17 -20.86
C PHE A 184 5.35 27.19 -21.59
N PHE A 185 5.94 26.36 -22.43
CA PHE A 185 5.26 25.37 -23.26
C PHE A 185 5.73 23.98 -22.87
N ILE A 186 4.84 22.98 -22.95
CA ILE A 186 5.15 21.60 -22.56
C ILE A 186 5.06 20.70 -23.78
N ARG A 187 6.15 19.99 -24.08
CA ARG A 187 6.16 18.90 -25.05
C ARG A 187 6.29 17.57 -24.33
N TRP A 188 5.22 16.78 -24.33
CA TRP A 188 5.21 15.42 -23.79
C TRP A 188 6.06 14.47 -24.64
N LEU A 189 6.74 13.52 -24.00
CA LEU A 189 7.61 12.55 -24.63
C LEU A 189 6.90 11.20 -24.80
N SER A 190 6.53 10.86 -26.04
CA SER A 190 5.91 9.58 -26.37
C SER A 190 6.86 8.40 -26.07
N GLY A 191 6.37 7.39 -25.33
CA GLY A 191 7.13 6.19 -25.00
C GLY A 191 8.15 6.35 -23.85
N ALA A 192 8.12 7.47 -23.13
CA ALA A 192 8.93 7.68 -21.93
C ALA A 192 8.77 6.53 -20.91
N GLN A 193 9.88 6.00 -20.40
CA GLN A 193 9.90 4.93 -19.40
C GLN A 193 9.92 5.53 -17.98
N GLU A 194 9.04 5.07 -17.08
CA GLU A 194 8.92 5.62 -15.71
C GLU A 194 10.17 5.30 -14.85
N THR A 195 11.21 6.11 -15.00
CA THR A 195 12.50 5.95 -14.31
C THR A 195 12.51 6.75 -13.02
N ARG A 196 11.82 6.25 -11.98
CA ARG A 196 11.62 6.96 -10.70
C ARG A 196 12.91 7.46 -10.04
N ALA A 197 14.01 6.71 -10.17
CA ALA A 197 15.35 7.10 -9.71
C ALA A 197 15.86 8.47 -10.22
N LEU A 198 15.37 8.99 -11.36
CA LEU A 198 15.70 10.35 -11.82
C LEU A 198 15.24 11.42 -10.82
N GLY A 199 14.14 11.18 -10.09
CA GLY A 199 13.63 12.08 -9.05
C GLY A 199 14.65 12.36 -7.95
N LEU A 200 15.61 11.45 -7.70
CA LEU A 200 16.71 11.66 -6.74
C LEU A 200 17.66 12.79 -7.15
N PHE A 201 17.79 13.10 -8.44
CA PHE A 201 18.60 14.24 -8.88
C PHE A 201 17.85 15.55 -8.60
N ALA A 202 16.57 15.61 -8.97
CA ALA A 202 15.73 16.78 -8.73
C ALA A 202 15.49 17.06 -7.23
N LEU A 203 15.51 16.01 -6.38
CA LEU A 203 15.32 16.07 -4.93
C LEU A 203 16.16 17.15 -4.24
N ARG A 204 17.41 17.37 -4.68
CA ARG A 204 18.32 18.37 -4.09
C ARG A 204 17.82 19.82 -4.22
N HIS A 205 16.97 20.09 -5.21
CA HIS A 205 16.36 21.40 -5.41
C HIS A 205 15.15 21.60 -4.50
N VAL A 206 14.60 20.53 -3.92
CA VAL A 206 13.40 20.52 -3.08
C VAL A 206 13.76 20.39 -1.59
N VAL A 207 14.52 19.36 -1.21
CA VAL A 207 14.88 19.04 0.17
C VAL A 207 16.31 19.53 0.47
N PRO A 208 16.51 20.53 1.35
CA PRO A 208 17.84 21.05 1.67
C PRO A 208 18.76 20.02 2.33
N GLU A 209 20.07 20.22 2.17
CA GLU A 209 21.12 19.40 2.79
C GLU A 209 20.98 19.32 4.33
N HIS A 210 20.59 20.41 4.98
CA HIS A 210 20.32 20.44 6.42
C HIS A 210 19.15 19.53 6.83
N THR A 211 18.12 19.41 5.98
CA THR A 211 16.96 18.55 6.21
C THR A 211 17.33 17.09 6.01
N MET A 212 18.11 16.76 4.97
CA MET A 212 18.68 15.43 4.80
C MET A 212 19.55 15.01 5.99
N GLN A 213 20.37 15.93 6.51
CA GLN A 213 21.18 15.69 7.71
C GLN A 213 20.33 15.56 8.98
N HIS A 214 19.21 16.29 9.09
CA HIS A 214 18.25 16.11 10.19
C HIS A 214 17.64 14.70 10.16
N LEU A 215 17.17 14.24 8.98
CA LEU A 215 16.60 12.91 8.79
C LEU A 215 17.62 11.78 9.06
N ALA A 216 18.90 12.00 8.73
CA ALA A 216 19.99 11.06 9.01
C ALA A 216 20.41 11.03 10.49
N ASN A 217 20.12 12.07 11.27
CA ASN A 217 20.64 12.19 12.63
C ASN A 217 20.11 11.05 13.55
N GLY A 218 20.99 10.50 14.38
CA GLY A 218 20.66 9.49 15.39
C GLY A 218 20.08 8.16 14.86
N ASN A 219 20.17 7.87 13.56
CA ASN A 219 19.66 6.63 12.97
C ASN A 219 20.36 6.28 11.64
N ALA A 220 20.08 5.10 11.10
CA ALA A 220 20.59 4.65 9.81
C ALA A 220 19.48 4.06 8.89
N VAL A 221 18.21 4.42 9.13
CA VAL A 221 17.04 3.76 8.52
C VAL A 221 16.15 4.75 7.76
N VAL A 222 15.89 5.94 8.31
CA VAL A 222 14.98 6.94 7.73
C VAL A 222 15.43 7.33 6.31
N VAL A 223 16.69 7.73 6.14
CA VAL A 223 17.20 8.20 4.83
C VAL A 223 17.27 7.07 3.80
N PRO A 224 17.78 5.86 4.09
CA PRO A 224 17.68 4.73 3.15
C PRO A 224 16.25 4.39 2.72
N GLN A 225 15.28 4.37 3.65
CA GLN A 225 13.87 4.10 3.30
C GLN A 225 13.24 5.24 2.49
N PHE A 226 13.54 6.49 2.84
CA PHE A 226 13.13 7.69 2.10
C PHE A 226 13.65 7.68 0.65
N LEU A 227 14.95 7.45 0.46
CA LEU A 227 15.56 7.41 -0.87
C LEU A 227 15.09 6.19 -1.68
N ALA A 228 14.87 5.03 -1.05
CA ALA A 228 14.31 3.84 -1.70
C ALA A 228 12.89 4.08 -2.22
N CYS A 229 12.05 4.78 -1.45
CA CYS A 229 10.71 5.19 -1.88
C CYS A 229 10.74 6.07 -3.13
N LEU A 230 11.58 7.11 -3.14
CA LEU A 230 11.72 8.03 -4.27
C LEU A 230 12.39 7.36 -5.48
N ALA A 231 13.34 6.44 -5.27
CA ALA A 231 13.91 5.61 -6.32
C ALA A 231 12.90 4.61 -6.90
N GLY A 232 11.86 4.25 -6.14
CA GLY A 232 10.93 3.20 -6.47
C GLY A 232 11.49 1.78 -6.30
N MET A 233 12.52 1.61 -5.47
CA MET A 233 13.28 0.37 -5.30
C MET A 233 12.91 -0.34 -3.99
N PRO A 234 12.75 -1.68 -3.98
CA PRO A 234 12.56 -2.44 -2.76
C PRO A 234 13.86 -2.49 -1.94
N LEU A 235 13.74 -2.50 -0.60
CA LEU A 235 14.87 -2.75 0.29
C LEU A 235 14.99 -4.22 0.65
N TYR A 236 16.22 -4.70 0.76
CA TYR A 236 16.51 -6.10 1.01
C TYR A 236 16.18 -6.47 2.46
N ARG A 237 15.26 -7.42 2.65
CA ARG A 237 14.76 -7.97 3.93
C ARG A 237 13.91 -7.06 4.82
N GLU A 238 13.67 -5.80 4.46
CA GLU A 238 12.79 -4.89 5.23
C GLU A 238 11.65 -4.33 4.37
N GLN A 239 10.41 -4.62 4.78
CA GLN A 239 9.24 -3.87 4.33
C GLN A 239 9.33 -2.44 4.87
N SER A 240 9.19 -1.46 3.97
CA SER A 240 9.25 -0.06 4.33
C SER A 240 7.83 0.50 4.47
N ILE A 241 7.43 0.76 5.71
CA ILE A 241 6.16 1.42 6.04
C ILE A 241 6.03 2.75 5.27
N LEU A 242 7.14 3.49 5.11
CA LEU A 242 7.16 4.75 4.34
C LEU A 242 6.84 4.51 2.86
N VAL A 243 7.39 3.46 2.23
CA VAL A 243 7.04 3.08 0.84
C VAL A 243 5.56 2.67 0.74
N GLU A 244 5.06 1.88 1.69
CA GLU A 244 3.68 1.39 1.71
C GLU A 244 2.68 2.55 1.91
N LEU A 245 2.95 3.47 2.84
CA LEU A 245 2.14 4.68 3.08
C LEU A 245 2.10 5.61 1.87
N VAL A 246 3.25 5.90 1.25
CA VAL A 246 3.30 6.77 0.05
C VAL A 246 2.63 6.09 -1.15
N LYS A 247 2.80 4.77 -1.32
CA LYS A 247 2.12 3.98 -2.37
C LYS A 247 0.59 4.03 -2.23
N ARG A 248 0.08 3.83 -1.00
CA ARG A 248 -1.36 3.92 -0.68
C ARG A 248 -1.92 5.33 -0.87
N ALA A 249 -1.22 6.35 -0.36
CA ALA A 249 -1.61 7.74 -0.50
C ALA A 249 -1.64 8.19 -1.98
N ALA A 250 -0.64 7.80 -2.77
CA ALA A 250 -0.58 8.09 -4.21
C ALA A 250 -1.76 7.45 -4.96
N ALA A 251 -2.10 6.19 -4.67
CA ALA A 251 -3.28 5.55 -5.25
C ALA A 251 -4.59 6.27 -4.84
N LEU A 252 -4.77 6.58 -3.55
CA LEU A 252 -5.98 7.23 -3.03
C LEU A 252 -6.22 8.61 -3.66
N VAL A 253 -5.16 9.42 -3.77
CA VAL A 253 -5.22 10.77 -4.33
C VAL A 253 -5.53 10.74 -5.82
N ILE A 254 -4.91 9.83 -6.57
CA ILE A 254 -5.13 9.72 -8.02
C ILE A 254 -6.52 9.13 -8.31
N ASP A 255 -6.97 8.10 -7.59
CA ASP A 255 -8.32 7.54 -7.72
C ASP A 255 -9.41 8.61 -7.46
N ARG A 256 -9.25 9.39 -6.37
CA ARG A 256 -10.14 10.51 -6.05
C ARG A 256 -10.17 11.59 -7.13
N ASP A 257 -9.05 11.95 -7.74
CA ASP A 257 -9.02 12.94 -8.83
C ASP A 257 -9.58 12.38 -10.14
N LEU A 258 -9.42 11.08 -10.42
CA LEU A 258 -10.07 10.42 -11.57
C LEU A 258 -11.60 10.37 -11.41
N LEU A 259 -12.09 10.06 -10.21
CA LEU A 259 -13.53 10.12 -9.89
C LEU A 259 -14.07 11.56 -9.97
N ALA A 260 -13.29 12.55 -9.55
CA ALA A 260 -13.68 13.96 -9.63
C ALA A 260 -13.62 14.53 -11.07
N SER A 261 -12.65 14.09 -11.88
CA SER A 261 -12.46 14.54 -13.27
C SER A 261 -13.38 13.83 -14.26
N ALA A 262 -13.81 12.59 -14.00
CA ALA A 262 -14.85 11.90 -14.78
C ALA A 262 -16.19 12.65 -14.84
N ASN A 263 -16.46 13.50 -13.86
CA ASN A 263 -17.63 14.40 -13.81
C ASN A 263 -17.40 15.77 -14.47
N ARG A 264 -16.15 16.08 -14.88
CA ARG A 264 -15.75 17.37 -15.47
C ARG A 264 -15.33 17.26 -16.94
N TYR A 265 -14.71 16.15 -17.32
CA TYR A 265 -14.16 15.91 -18.66
C TYR A 265 -14.56 14.53 -19.19
N GLY A 266 -14.81 14.44 -20.49
CA GLY A 266 -15.31 13.22 -21.12
C GLY A 266 -14.26 12.11 -21.20
N ARG A 267 -14.47 11.04 -20.41
CA ARG A 267 -13.68 9.79 -20.41
C ARG A 267 -12.19 9.96 -20.04
N PRO A 268 -11.84 10.25 -18.77
CA PRO A 268 -10.49 9.99 -18.27
C PRO A 268 -10.15 8.49 -18.39
N ILE A 269 -8.87 8.15 -18.51
CA ILE A 269 -8.41 6.76 -18.64
C ILE A 269 -8.31 6.15 -17.24
N LEU A 270 -9.47 5.72 -16.73
CA LEU A 270 -9.65 5.09 -15.42
C LEU A 270 -8.64 3.96 -15.22
N GLY A 271 -7.93 4.00 -14.09
CA GLY A 271 -6.99 2.96 -13.70
C GLY A 271 -5.65 2.91 -14.43
N ALA A 272 -5.34 3.79 -15.39
CA ALA A 272 -4.02 3.79 -16.05
C ALA A 272 -2.84 3.92 -15.05
N HIS A 273 -3.04 4.70 -13.98
CA HIS A 273 -2.08 4.88 -12.89
C HIS A 273 -1.80 3.61 -12.06
N LEU A 274 -2.62 2.56 -12.21
CA LEU A 274 -2.50 1.29 -11.50
C LEU A 274 -1.51 0.33 -12.17
N GLU A 275 -1.13 0.57 -13.43
CA GLU A 275 -0.17 -0.25 -14.19
C GLU A 275 1.08 -0.59 -13.35
N ARG A 276 1.73 0.44 -12.79
CA ARG A 276 2.92 0.28 -11.95
C ARG A 276 2.67 -0.52 -10.66
N TYR A 277 1.46 -0.50 -10.10
CA TYR A 277 1.09 -1.31 -8.93
C TYR A 277 0.75 -2.75 -9.32
N LEU A 278 0.09 -2.97 -10.47
CA LEU A 278 -0.14 -4.28 -11.07
C LEU A 278 1.20 -4.96 -11.40
N LEU A 279 2.17 -4.22 -11.94
CA LEU A 279 3.54 -4.67 -12.19
C LEU A 279 4.31 -5.00 -10.90
N ASP A 280 4.23 -4.14 -9.88
CA ASP A 280 4.80 -4.42 -8.55
C ASP A 280 4.22 -5.71 -7.93
N ALA A 281 2.90 -5.87 -7.99
CA ALA A 281 2.20 -7.07 -7.54
C ALA A 281 2.66 -8.32 -8.30
N MET A 282 2.72 -8.29 -9.64
CA MET A 282 3.20 -9.42 -10.44
C MET A 282 4.66 -9.80 -10.13
N ARG A 283 5.55 -8.82 -9.97
CA ARG A 283 6.96 -9.05 -9.57
C ARG A 283 7.05 -9.66 -8.17
N ARG A 284 6.26 -9.17 -7.22
CA ARG A 284 6.16 -9.72 -5.86
C ARG A 284 5.62 -11.16 -5.87
N LEU A 285 4.61 -11.47 -6.67
CA LEU A 285 4.07 -12.82 -6.82
C LEU A 285 5.13 -13.78 -7.38
N VAL A 286 5.82 -13.42 -8.47
CA VAL A 286 6.95 -14.21 -9.03
C VAL A 286 8.03 -14.51 -7.99
N THR A 287 8.30 -13.57 -7.07
CA THR A 287 9.34 -13.70 -6.04
C THR A 287 8.89 -14.50 -4.81
N SER A 288 7.58 -14.51 -4.49
CA SER A 288 7.07 -15.01 -3.20
C SER A 288 6.16 -16.24 -3.29
N HIS A 289 5.52 -16.47 -4.43
CA HIS A 289 4.56 -17.55 -4.64
C HIS A 289 5.10 -18.57 -5.62
N THR A 290 5.26 -19.83 -5.18
CA THR A 290 5.75 -20.93 -6.05
C THR A 290 4.86 -21.16 -7.28
N ALA A 291 3.55 -20.88 -7.18
CA ALA A 291 2.63 -20.91 -8.31
C ALA A 291 2.92 -19.86 -9.40
N TRP A 292 3.78 -18.88 -9.15
CA TRP A 292 4.25 -17.87 -10.11
C TRP A 292 5.71 -18.06 -10.52
N ALA A 293 6.42 -19.03 -9.95
CA ALA A 293 7.76 -19.37 -10.35
C ALA A 293 7.75 -19.83 -11.82
N PRO A 294 8.52 -19.20 -12.73
CA PRO A 294 8.42 -19.47 -14.16
C PRO A 294 8.70 -20.94 -14.51
N ASN A 295 7.94 -21.48 -15.46
CA ASN A 295 8.11 -22.83 -16.02
C ASN A 295 7.95 -24.01 -15.02
N GLN A 296 7.39 -23.79 -13.82
CA GLN A 296 7.02 -24.87 -12.89
C GLN A 296 5.66 -25.52 -13.22
N GLU A 297 5.42 -26.72 -12.71
CA GLU A 297 4.12 -27.40 -12.89
C GLU A 297 2.94 -26.53 -12.42
N LYS A 298 1.94 -26.37 -13.27
CA LYS A 298 0.73 -25.54 -13.02
C LYS A 298 1.03 -24.05 -12.76
N SER A 299 2.22 -23.57 -13.12
CA SER A 299 2.61 -22.16 -12.95
C SER A 299 1.68 -21.21 -13.69
N ARG A 300 1.55 -19.98 -13.16
CA ARG A 300 0.93 -18.84 -13.83
C ARG A 300 1.85 -18.21 -14.88
N VAL A 301 3.15 -18.43 -14.81
CA VAL A 301 4.15 -17.74 -15.65
C VAL A 301 4.93 -18.76 -16.50
N TRP A 302 4.89 -18.58 -17.82
CA TRP A 302 5.54 -19.46 -18.78
C TRP A 302 6.47 -18.68 -19.70
N TYR A 303 7.73 -19.09 -19.77
CA TYR A 303 8.76 -18.44 -20.56
C TYR A 303 9.35 -19.43 -21.57
N GLY A 304 9.11 -19.18 -22.86
CA GLY A 304 9.60 -19.99 -23.97
C GLY A 304 10.10 -19.11 -25.12
N LYS A 305 10.45 -19.72 -26.26
CA LYS A 305 11.00 -19.00 -27.42
C LYS A 305 10.10 -17.89 -27.97
N ASP A 306 8.79 -18.02 -27.83
CA ASP A 306 7.81 -17.03 -28.33
C ASP A 306 7.67 -15.79 -27.42
N GLY A 307 8.25 -15.82 -26.20
CA GLY A 307 8.16 -14.76 -25.20
C GLY A 307 7.74 -15.24 -23.81
N LEU A 308 7.37 -14.28 -22.96
CA LEU A 308 6.86 -14.49 -21.61
C LEU A 308 5.33 -14.35 -21.59
N PHE A 309 4.65 -15.33 -20.98
CA PHE A 309 3.20 -15.44 -20.93
C PHE A 309 2.68 -15.59 -19.50
N ILE A 310 1.53 -14.98 -19.19
CA ILE A 310 0.82 -15.11 -17.90
C ILE A 310 -0.56 -15.74 -18.13
N VAL A 311 -0.88 -16.82 -17.41
CA VAL A 311 -2.17 -17.55 -17.52
C VAL A 311 -3.35 -16.69 -17.04
N TRP A 312 -4.31 -16.46 -17.93
CA TRP A 312 -5.47 -15.58 -17.73
C TRP A 312 -6.77 -16.41 -17.65
N PRO A 313 -7.83 -15.95 -16.96
CA PRO A 313 -7.88 -14.83 -16.00
C PRO A 313 -7.34 -15.21 -14.61
N ASN A 314 -6.89 -16.45 -14.40
CA ASN A 314 -6.50 -16.97 -13.08
C ASN A 314 -5.45 -16.10 -12.35
N ALA A 315 -4.46 -15.57 -13.06
CA ALA A 315 -3.49 -14.64 -12.50
C ALA A 315 -4.11 -13.36 -11.93
N VAL A 316 -5.23 -12.87 -12.49
CA VAL A 316 -5.89 -11.64 -12.03
C VAL A 316 -6.46 -11.79 -10.62
N ALA A 317 -7.01 -12.96 -10.29
CA ALA A 317 -7.53 -13.22 -8.94
C ALA A 317 -6.39 -13.17 -7.89
N GLU A 318 -5.21 -13.65 -8.25
CA GLU A 318 -4.03 -13.68 -7.37
C GLU A 318 -3.37 -12.29 -7.27
N ILE A 319 -3.28 -11.54 -8.38
CA ILE A 319 -2.87 -10.12 -8.38
C ILE A 319 -3.82 -9.27 -7.52
N ARG A 320 -5.14 -9.38 -7.76
CA ARG A 320 -6.15 -8.62 -7.02
C ARG A 320 -6.11 -8.93 -5.53
N LYS A 321 -6.01 -10.20 -5.13
CA LYS A 321 -5.90 -10.58 -3.72
C LYS A 321 -4.70 -9.91 -3.03
N LEU A 322 -3.54 -9.86 -3.68
CA LEU A 322 -2.36 -9.20 -3.13
C LEU A 322 -2.51 -7.67 -3.10
N LEU A 323 -3.19 -7.05 -4.07
CA LEU A 323 -3.48 -5.61 -4.07
C LEU A 323 -4.55 -5.22 -3.03
N GLU A 324 -5.51 -6.11 -2.76
CA GLU A 324 -6.51 -6.00 -1.69
C GLU A 324 -5.86 -6.17 -0.31
N GLU A 325 -4.88 -7.08 -0.16
CA GLU A 325 -4.02 -7.20 1.03
C GLU A 325 -3.08 -6.00 1.22
N ASP A 326 -2.64 -5.35 0.14
CA ASP A 326 -1.93 -4.07 0.17
C ASP A 326 -2.82 -2.88 0.57
N GLU A 327 -4.14 -3.07 0.76
CA GLU A 327 -5.15 -2.03 1.02
C GLU A 327 -5.18 -0.89 -0.02
N LEU A 328 -4.98 -1.22 -1.31
CA LEU A 328 -4.98 -0.23 -2.39
C LEU A 328 -6.40 0.12 -2.89
N PRO A 329 -6.75 1.41 -3.00
CA PRO A 329 -8.00 1.86 -3.64
C PRO A 329 -7.94 1.79 -5.18
N GLY A 330 -9.08 2.02 -5.83
CA GLY A 330 -9.21 2.12 -7.29
C GLY A 330 -9.13 0.82 -8.11
N ILE A 331 -8.84 -0.33 -7.48
CA ILE A 331 -8.63 -1.61 -8.20
C ILE A 331 -9.91 -2.05 -8.96
N PRO A 332 -9.86 -2.25 -10.30
CA PRO A 332 -11.00 -2.75 -11.06
C PRO A 332 -11.35 -4.20 -10.68
N LYS A 333 -12.64 -4.49 -10.54
CA LYS A 333 -13.11 -5.85 -10.20
C LYS A 333 -13.11 -6.80 -11.40
N ALA A 334 -13.36 -6.26 -12.60
CA ALA A 334 -13.40 -7.01 -13.85
C ALA A 334 -11.99 -7.26 -14.40
N PRO A 335 -11.60 -8.50 -14.75
CA PRO A 335 -10.31 -8.77 -15.36
C PRO A 335 -10.14 -8.09 -16.72
N GLU A 336 -11.23 -7.87 -17.47
CA GLU A 336 -11.23 -7.20 -18.77
C GLU A 336 -10.67 -5.77 -18.66
N THR A 337 -11.07 -5.02 -17.64
CA THR A 337 -10.55 -3.65 -17.40
C THR A 337 -9.06 -3.65 -17.03
N ILE A 338 -8.59 -4.66 -16.29
CA ILE A 338 -7.16 -4.80 -15.96
C ILE A 338 -6.36 -5.16 -17.22
N LEU A 339 -6.93 -5.95 -18.14
CA LEU A 339 -6.36 -6.25 -19.44
C LEU A 339 -6.26 -4.98 -20.31
N GLU A 340 -7.33 -4.19 -20.39
CA GLU A 340 -7.35 -2.90 -21.11
C GLU A 340 -6.30 -1.92 -20.59
N ILE A 341 -6.15 -1.78 -19.27
CA ILE A 341 -5.13 -0.93 -18.64
C ILE A 341 -3.72 -1.36 -19.06
N LEU A 342 -3.40 -2.65 -18.95
CA LEU A 342 -2.06 -3.18 -19.26
C LEU A 342 -1.75 -3.19 -20.78
N LEU A 343 -2.76 -3.25 -21.63
CA LEU A 343 -2.63 -3.07 -23.09
C LEU A 343 -2.43 -1.60 -23.46
N GLY A 344 -3.20 -0.68 -22.85
CA GLY A 344 -3.05 0.76 -23.05
C GLY A 344 -1.65 1.26 -22.66
N ALA A 345 -1.14 0.75 -21.54
CA ALA A 345 0.22 0.97 -21.05
C ALA A 345 1.34 0.30 -21.89
N ARG A 346 1.00 -0.52 -22.90
CA ARG A 346 1.96 -1.31 -23.72
C ARG A 346 2.80 -2.33 -22.94
N VAL A 347 2.37 -2.71 -21.73
CA VAL A 347 2.95 -3.82 -20.95
C VAL A 347 2.70 -5.16 -21.64
N LEU A 348 1.52 -5.31 -22.26
CA LEU A 348 1.08 -6.53 -22.94
C LEU A 348 1.05 -6.37 -24.47
N GLU A 349 1.32 -7.47 -25.17
CA GLU A 349 1.22 -7.59 -26.62
C GLU A 349 -0.07 -8.34 -27.00
N ALA A 350 -1.00 -7.66 -27.66
CA ALA A 350 -2.21 -8.28 -28.19
C ALA A 350 -1.89 -9.24 -29.35
N ARG A 351 -2.62 -10.36 -29.42
CA ARG A 351 -2.48 -11.39 -30.47
C ARG A 351 -2.89 -10.88 -31.84
N THR A 352 -3.95 -10.06 -31.90
CA THR A 352 -4.41 -9.34 -33.09
C THR A 352 -4.98 -7.97 -32.69
N SER A 353 -5.47 -7.18 -33.65
CA SER A 353 -6.14 -5.90 -33.35
C SER A 353 -7.47 -6.04 -32.59
N THR A 354 -7.98 -7.27 -32.40
CA THR A 354 -9.25 -7.55 -31.70
C THR A 354 -9.15 -8.66 -30.65
N GLU A 355 -8.06 -9.45 -30.65
CA GLU A 355 -7.81 -10.51 -29.67
C GLU A 355 -6.59 -10.16 -28.82
N ALA A 356 -6.78 -10.00 -27.51
CA ALA A 356 -5.69 -9.78 -26.57
C ALA A 356 -5.08 -11.09 -26.02
N LEU A 357 -5.87 -12.16 -25.96
CA LEU A 357 -5.48 -13.44 -25.37
C LEU A 357 -4.77 -14.35 -26.38
N TRP A 358 -3.81 -15.12 -25.87
CA TRP A 358 -2.99 -16.09 -26.58
C TRP A 358 -3.27 -17.49 -26.03
N ASN A 359 -3.44 -18.47 -26.91
CA ASN A 359 -3.55 -19.88 -26.51
C ASN A 359 -2.16 -20.50 -26.41
N ILE A 360 -1.76 -20.96 -25.24
CA ILE A 360 -0.49 -21.65 -24.98
C ILE A 360 -0.70 -23.09 -24.53
N ALA A 361 0.20 -24.02 -24.86
CA ALA A 361 0.13 -25.42 -24.44
C ALA A 361 1.43 -25.89 -23.75
N PRO A 362 1.66 -25.47 -22.48
CA PRO A 362 2.90 -25.79 -21.79
C PRO A 362 3.06 -27.29 -21.44
N PRO A 363 4.31 -27.80 -21.39
CA PRO A 363 4.61 -29.05 -20.71
C PRO A 363 4.41 -28.88 -19.19
N PRO A 364 4.04 -29.94 -18.43
CA PRO A 364 3.95 -31.34 -18.83
C PRO A 364 2.54 -31.77 -19.30
N GLY A 365 1.61 -30.84 -19.57
CA GLY A 365 0.20 -31.17 -19.85
C GLY A 365 -0.24 -31.13 -21.31
N LYS A 366 0.32 -30.23 -22.14
CA LYS A 366 -0.20 -29.88 -23.49
C LYS A 366 -1.69 -29.45 -23.53
N THR A 367 -2.31 -29.21 -22.37
CA THR A 367 -3.64 -28.61 -22.27
C THR A 367 -3.57 -27.15 -22.74
N PRO A 368 -4.44 -26.69 -23.65
CA PRO A 368 -4.49 -25.28 -24.03
C PRO A 368 -4.92 -24.44 -22.82
N LEU A 369 -4.20 -23.37 -22.56
CA LEU A 369 -4.49 -22.35 -21.56
C LEU A 369 -4.54 -20.99 -22.25
N GLU A 370 -5.49 -20.15 -21.85
CA GLU A 370 -5.50 -18.73 -22.25
C GLU A 370 -4.45 -17.97 -21.43
N ALA A 371 -3.72 -17.08 -22.09
CA ALA A 371 -2.66 -16.30 -21.49
C ALA A 371 -2.51 -14.92 -22.14
N VAL A 372 -1.89 -13.98 -21.44
CA VAL A 372 -1.43 -12.70 -22.01
C VAL A 372 0.07 -12.74 -22.23
N LYS A 373 0.54 -12.18 -23.36
CA LYS A 373 1.96 -12.07 -23.69
C LYS A 373 2.50 -10.71 -23.23
N LEU A 374 3.69 -10.67 -22.61
CA LEU A 374 4.36 -9.40 -22.29
C LEU A 374 5.16 -8.85 -23.46
N ALA A 375 5.21 -7.53 -23.58
CA ALA A 375 5.99 -6.82 -24.60
C ALA A 375 7.51 -7.06 -24.47
N SER A 376 8.02 -7.27 -23.25
CA SER A 376 9.36 -7.81 -23.01
C SER A 376 9.40 -8.69 -21.74
N PRO A 377 10.26 -9.72 -21.67
CA PRO A 377 10.39 -10.55 -20.46
C PRO A 377 10.92 -9.76 -19.25
N GLU A 378 11.79 -8.78 -19.48
CA GLU A 378 12.46 -7.96 -18.45
C GLU A 378 11.48 -7.16 -17.57
N ILE A 379 10.26 -6.92 -18.06
CA ILE A 379 9.20 -6.27 -17.28
C ILE A 379 8.90 -7.03 -15.99
N LEU A 380 8.97 -8.36 -15.99
CA LEU A 380 8.84 -9.19 -14.78
C LEU A 380 10.15 -9.89 -14.39
N LEU A 381 10.89 -10.42 -15.36
CA LEU A 381 12.18 -11.08 -15.19
C LEU A 381 13.32 -10.06 -15.18
N ALA A 382 13.19 -9.01 -14.37
CA ALA A 382 14.22 -8.02 -14.18
C ALA A 382 15.49 -8.67 -13.58
N ALA A 383 16.67 -8.14 -13.90
CA ALA A 383 17.99 -8.73 -13.61
C ALA A 383 18.39 -8.91 -12.11
N HIS A 384 17.43 -8.73 -11.19
CA HIS A 384 17.56 -9.02 -9.76
C HIS A 384 16.93 -10.39 -9.37
N LEU A 385 16.32 -11.09 -10.32
CA LEU A 385 15.83 -12.47 -10.18
C LEU A 385 16.83 -13.46 -10.79
N ASP A 386 16.79 -14.72 -10.34
CA ASP A 386 17.61 -15.78 -10.91
C ASP A 386 17.36 -15.93 -12.42
N PRO A 387 18.40 -16.12 -13.26
CA PRO A 387 18.27 -16.10 -14.72
C PRO A 387 17.50 -17.32 -15.24
N VAL A 388 16.20 -17.14 -15.47
CA VAL A 388 15.31 -18.15 -16.01
C VAL A 388 15.68 -18.49 -17.46
N VAL A 389 16.11 -19.72 -17.70
CA VAL A 389 16.33 -20.24 -19.06
C VAL A 389 14.97 -20.43 -19.75
N PRO A 390 14.74 -19.87 -20.96
CA PRO A 390 13.50 -20.08 -21.69
C PRO A 390 13.37 -21.54 -22.14
N LEU A 391 12.15 -22.06 -22.14
CA LEU A 391 11.85 -23.38 -22.67
C LEU A 391 12.27 -23.47 -24.16
N PRO A 392 12.84 -24.60 -24.61
CA PRO A 392 13.33 -24.77 -25.97
C PRO A 392 12.21 -24.92 -27.01
N ASP A 393 10.97 -25.09 -26.57
CA ASP A 393 9.79 -25.24 -27.42
C ASP A 393 9.07 -23.89 -27.64
N ALA A 394 8.34 -23.81 -28.76
CA ALA A 394 7.31 -22.80 -28.95
C ALA A 394 6.08 -23.17 -28.09
N LEU A 395 5.55 -22.20 -27.35
CA LEU A 395 4.42 -22.38 -26.45
C LEU A 395 3.08 -22.05 -27.12
N VAL A 396 3.08 -21.18 -28.15
CA VAL A 396 1.85 -20.67 -28.77
C VAL A 396 1.19 -21.72 -29.67
N VAL A 397 -0.03 -22.12 -29.31
CA VAL A 397 -0.88 -22.96 -30.15
C VAL A 397 -1.50 -22.11 -31.25
N ARG A 398 -0.97 -22.24 -32.47
CA ARG A 398 -1.69 -21.83 -33.68
C ARG A 398 -2.88 -22.75 -33.89
N VAL A 399 -4.03 -22.36 -33.35
CA VAL A 399 -5.33 -22.90 -33.78
C VAL A 399 -5.52 -22.53 -35.24
N SER A 400 -5.12 -23.42 -36.14
CA SER A 400 -5.56 -23.34 -37.54
C SER A 400 -7.09 -23.44 -37.56
N PRO A 401 -7.81 -22.59 -38.31
CA PRO A 401 -9.22 -22.84 -38.57
C PRO A 401 -9.35 -24.25 -39.18
N PRO A 402 -10.39 -25.02 -38.82
CA PRO A 402 -10.53 -26.39 -39.29
C PRO A 402 -10.50 -26.40 -40.82
N ALA A 403 -9.54 -27.13 -41.39
CA ALA A 403 -9.31 -27.13 -42.83
C ALA A 403 -10.60 -27.52 -43.55
N ALA A 404 -11.13 -26.61 -44.37
CA ALA A 404 -12.33 -26.85 -45.15
C ALA A 404 -12.09 -28.08 -46.04
N GLN A 405 -12.76 -29.18 -45.71
CA GLN A 405 -12.61 -30.43 -46.45
C GLN A 405 -13.10 -30.20 -47.88
N ALA A 406 -12.16 -30.20 -48.84
CA ALA A 406 -12.47 -30.02 -50.24
C ALA A 406 -13.47 -31.11 -50.68
N PRO A 407 -14.63 -30.76 -51.25
CA PRO A 407 -15.64 -31.75 -51.60
C PRO A 407 -15.12 -32.63 -52.74
N SER A 408 -14.88 -33.91 -52.43
CA SER A 408 -14.49 -34.90 -53.43
C SER A 408 -15.62 -35.10 -54.43
N GLN A 409 -15.30 -35.03 -55.72
CA GLN A 409 -16.30 -35.06 -56.79
C GLN A 409 -16.72 -36.50 -57.09
N ALA A 410 -18.03 -36.77 -57.00
CA ALA A 410 -18.67 -37.95 -57.57
C ALA A 410 -19.93 -37.50 -58.32
N ALA A 411 -19.98 -37.80 -59.62
CA ALA A 411 -21.06 -37.37 -60.53
C ALA A 411 -21.94 -38.59 -60.93
N PRO A 412 -23.02 -38.45 -61.72
CA PRO A 412 -24.35 -38.61 -61.14
C PRO A 412 -25.17 -39.76 -61.75
N HIS A 413 -26.23 -40.20 -61.06
CA HIS A 413 -27.33 -41.00 -61.64
C HIS A 413 -28.68 -40.41 -61.17
N ALA A 414 -29.70 -40.44 -62.03
CA ALA A 414 -30.96 -39.70 -61.85
C ALA A 414 -32.14 -40.58 -61.36
N GLY A 415 -33.05 -40.01 -60.55
CA GLY A 415 -34.06 -40.80 -59.80
C GLY A 415 -35.45 -40.21 -59.49
N ARG A 416 -35.82 -39.02 -60.01
CA ARG A 416 -37.21 -38.51 -60.20
C ARG A 416 -38.19 -38.36 -58.98
N ALA A 417 -38.55 -37.10 -58.68
CA ALA A 417 -39.76 -36.57 -57.97
C ALA A 417 -40.04 -37.02 -56.50
N ALA A 418 -40.20 -36.17 -55.47
CA ALA A 418 -41.02 -34.93 -55.25
C ALA A 418 -42.49 -35.21 -54.86
N PRO A 419 -43.19 -34.38 -54.02
CA PRO A 419 -42.84 -33.04 -53.51
C PRO A 419 -42.89 -32.89 -51.95
N ALA A 420 -42.80 -31.64 -51.45
CA ALA A 420 -42.84 -31.25 -50.02
C ALA A 420 -44.29 -31.02 -49.47
N PRO A 421 -44.48 -30.71 -48.17
CA PRO A 421 -44.60 -29.29 -47.77
C PRO A 421 -44.08 -28.91 -46.34
N SER A 422 -44.31 -27.65 -45.95
CA SER A 422 -44.25 -27.07 -44.60
C SER A 422 -45.44 -26.08 -44.45
N PRO A 423 -45.75 -25.43 -43.31
CA PRO A 423 -45.25 -25.55 -41.93
C PRO A 423 -46.41 -25.72 -40.87
N ALA A 424 -46.20 -25.28 -39.62
CA ALA A 424 -47.07 -25.41 -38.42
C ALA A 424 -48.48 -24.74 -38.51
N PRO A 425 -49.40 -25.03 -37.55
CA PRO A 425 -49.52 -24.11 -36.39
C PRO A 425 -49.95 -24.69 -35.01
N ALA A 426 -49.61 -23.92 -33.97
CA ALA A 426 -50.19 -23.67 -32.64
C ALA A 426 -51.23 -24.60 -31.95
N ALA A 427 -51.03 -24.81 -30.64
CA ALA A 427 -52.07 -24.86 -29.61
C ALA A 427 -51.53 -24.41 -28.23
N SER A 428 -52.36 -23.77 -27.40
CA SER A 428 -52.10 -23.44 -25.98
C SER A 428 -53.09 -24.18 -25.06
N PRO A 429 -52.93 -24.12 -23.73
CA PRO A 429 -53.84 -23.23 -22.98
C PRO A 429 -53.21 -22.54 -21.74
N THR A 430 -54.02 -21.71 -21.09
CA THR A 430 -53.65 -20.71 -20.07
C THR A 430 -54.08 -21.10 -18.65
N ALA A 431 -53.34 -20.66 -17.62
CA ALA A 431 -53.89 -20.38 -16.28
C ALA A 431 -53.04 -19.37 -15.50
N SER A 432 -53.67 -18.56 -14.66
CA SER A 432 -53.05 -17.69 -13.63
C SER A 432 -54.02 -17.57 -12.45
N PRO A 433 -53.57 -17.12 -11.26
CA PRO A 433 -53.80 -15.71 -10.90
C PRO A 433 -52.68 -15.05 -10.07
N SER A 434 -52.86 -13.75 -9.80
CA SER A 434 -52.06 -12.86 -8.92
C SER A 434 -52.77 -12.69 -7.54
N PRO A 435 -52.35 -11.84 -6.55
CA PRO A 435 -51.49 -10.63 -6.61
C PRO A 435 -50.39 -10.50 -5.53
N ALA A 436 -49.76 -9.31 -5.45
CA ALA A 436 -48.65 -8.92 -4.56
C ALA A 436 -49.10 -8.49 -3.13
N PRO A 437 -48.14 -8.15 -2.23
CA PRO A 437 -47.80 -6.72 -2.06
C PRO A 437 -46.29 -6.42 -1.86
N SER A 438 -45.94 -5.13 -1.80
CA SER A 438 -44.56 -4.61 -1.60
C SER A 438 -44.16 -4.42 -0.13
N PRO A 439 -42.84 -4.35 0.14
CA PRO A 439 -42.22 -3.23 0.88
C PRO A 439 -41.36 -2.39 -0.09
N ALA A 440 -41.35 -1.05 -0.04
CA ALA A 440 -40.93 -0.13 1.02
C ALA A 440 -39.39 -0.05 1.16
N ALA A 441 -38.85 1.16 1.06
CA ALA A 441 -37.42 1.45 1.08
C ALA A 441 -36.91 1.74 2.51
N PRO A 442 -35.61 1.52 2.79
CA PRO A 442 -34.90 2.15 3.89
C PRO A 442 -34.14 3.41 3.41
N ASP A 443 -34.33 4.53 4.11
CA ASP A 443 -33.33 5.59 4.13
C ASP A 443 -32.11 5.10 4.92
N THR A 444 -30.90 5.32 4.42
CA THR A 444 -29.68 5.20 5.23
C THR A 444 -28.63 6.24 4.85
N SER A 445 -28.80 7.45 5.37
CA SER A 445 -27.78 8.51 5.30
C SER A 445 -26.58 8.16 6.19
N ILE A 446 -25.48 7.70 5.60
CA ILE A 446 -24.17 7.59 6.27
C ILE A 446 -23.08 8.24 5.41
N GLY A 447 -23.16 9.57 5.31
CA GLY A 447 -22.00 10.40 4.99
C GLY A 447 -21.31 10.81 6.29
N GLN A 448 -20.29 10.06 6.74
CA GLN A 448 -19.47 10.49 7.88
C GLN A 448 -18.45 11.54 7.44
N GLN A 449 -18.92 12.79 7.31
CA GLN A 449 -18.08 13.97 7.45
C GLN A 449 -17.56 14.01 8.89
N LEU A 450 -16.25 13.96 9.08
CA LEU A 450 -15.60 14.24 10.37
C LEU A 450 -15.47 15.75 10.56
N GLU A 451 -16.61 16.39 10.85
CA GLU A 451 -16.65 17.79 11.28
C GLU A 451 -16.36 17.85 12.78
N LEU A 452 -15.15 18.30 13.11
CA LEU A 452 -14.74 18.65 14.46
C LEU A 452 -15.19 20.08 14.75
N ASP A 453 -16.39 20.21 15.31
CA ASP A 453 -16.87 21.50 15.83
C ASP A 453 -16.21 21.79 17.20
N VAL A 454 -15.93 23.07 17.47
CA VAL A 454 -15.04 23.49 18.56
C VAL A 454 -15.65 24.64 19.37
N ASP A 455 -16.41 24.30 20.41
CA ASP A 455 -16.49 25.15 21.61
C ASP A 455 -16.95 24.39 22.87
N ALA A 456 -16.14 24.46 23.94
CA ALA A 456 -16.47 24.32 25.36
C ALA A 456 -15.18 24.14 26.20
N PRO A 457 -14.94 24.92 27.28
CA PRO A 457 -13.72 24.83 28.08
C PRO A 457 -13.76 23.69 29.14
N PRO A 458 -12.61 23.11 29.53
CA PRO A 458 -12.53 22.09 30.56
C PRO A 458 -12.61 22.69 31.99
N PRO A 459 -13.20 21.99 32.97
CA PRO A 459 -13.09 22.33 34.38
C PRO A 459 -11.69 21.98 34.92
N ALA A 460 -11.18 22.77 35.86
CA ALA A 460 -9.91 22.52 36.52
C ALA A 460 -10.01 21.40 37.57
N VAL A 461 -8.92 20.63 37.73
CA VAL A 461 -8.66 19.77 38.90
C VAL A 461 -7.22 20.04 39.34
N GLU A 462 -7.02 20.16 40.65
CA GLU A 462 -5.82 20.75 41.24
C GLU A 462 -4.66 19.75 41.43
N LEU A 463 -3.44 20.26 41.42
CA LEU A 463 -2.21 19.54 41.77
C LEU A 463 -1.88 19.74 43.25
N PRO A 464 -1.65 18.66 44.03
CA PRO A 464 -0.80 18.70 45.22
C PRO A 464 0.68 18.70 44.82
N ALA A 465 1.52 19.38 45.60
CA ALA A 465 2.95 19.53 45.33
C ALA A 465 3.82 18.43 45.99
N GLU A 466 5.13 18.57 45.82
CA GLU A 466 6.18 17.65 46.29
C GLU A 466 6.26 17.56 47.81
N ASP A 467 6.68 16.39 48.33
CA ASP A 467 7.57 16.36 49.50
C ASP A 467 8.44 15.08 49.52
N ALA A 468 9.60 15.17 50.16
CA ALA A 468 10.63 14.13 50.27
C ALA A 468 11.32 14.27 51.67
N PRO A 469 12.10 13.29 52.20
CA PRO A 469 12.77 12.20 51.48
C PRO A 469 12.81 10.81 52.18
N GLU A 470 13.41 9.86 51.44
CA GLU A 470 14.19 8.68 51.86
C GLU A 470 14.36 8.36 53.38
N ALA A 471 13.84 7.19 53.81
CA ALA A 471 14.34 6.46 54.98
C ALA A 471 13.99 4.96 54.93
N ALA A 472 14.97 4.08 55.17
CA ALA A 472 14.82 2.63 55.39
C ALA A 472 16.08 2.04 56.07
N PRO A 473 16.06 0.83 56.65
CA PRO A 473 14.93 -0.04 56.99
C PRO A 473 14.86 -0.44 58.48
N SER A 474 13.71 -0.94 58.94
CA SER A 474 13.58 -1.68 60.21
C SER A 474 12.87 -3.02 59.97
N ARG A 475 13.59 -4.14 60.15
CA ARG A 475 13.02 -5.50 60.02
C ARG A 475 12.35 -5.94 61.32
N GLN A 476 11.18 -6.55 61.22
CA GLN A 476 10.64 -7.50 62.21
C GLN A 476 10.25 -8.81 61.50
N PRO A 477 10.24 -9.96 62.21
CA PRO A 477 10.39 -11.27 61.57
C PRO A 477 9.13 -11.83 60.90
N MET A 478 9.36 -12.76 59.97
CA MET A 478 8.35 -13.45 59.19
C MET A 478 7.54 -14.47 60.01
N CYS A 479 6.22 -14.50 59.81
CA CYS A 479 5.53 -15.79 59.67
C CYS A 479 5.76 -16.28 58.24
N ALA A 480 6.26 -17.51 58.07
CA ALA A 480 6.57 -18.04 56.74
C ALA A 480 5.30 -18.42 55.97
N ALA A 481 4.91 -17.57 55.00
CA ALA A 481 3.99 -17.98 53.96
C ALA A 481 4.70 -18.96 53.01
N ALA A 482 4.03 -20.05 52.63
CA ALA A 482 4.55 -20.99 51.64
C ALA A 482 4.72 -20.29 50.27
N PRO A 483 5.74 -20.68 49.47
CA PRO A 483 5.96 -20.09 48.15
C PRO A 483 4.76 -20.38 47.24
N GLN A 484 4.09 -19.31 46.76
CA GLN A 484 3.04 -19.43 45.75
C GLN A 484 3.65 -19.43 44.35
N PHE A 485 3.61 -20.58 43.68
CA PHE A 485 4.04 -20.73 42.29
C PHE A 485 3.07 -20.04 41.34
N LYS A 486 3.56 -19.14 40.48
CA LYS A 486 2.75 -18.43 39.47
C LYS A 486 3.49 -18.34 38.13
N LEU A 487 2.76 -18.55 37.04
CA LEU A 487 3.31 -18.51 35.68
C LEU A 487 3.55 -17.05 35.21
N ASN A 488 4.81 -16.68 35.03
CA ASN A 488 5.23 -15.46 34.34
C ASN A 488 5.28 -15.70 32.83
N ALA A 489 4.10 -15.84 32.20
CA ALA A 489 4.00 -16.08 30.76
C ALA A 489 4.38 -14.83 29.93
N PRO A 490 5.18 -14.98 28.85
CA PRO A 490 5.40 -13.88 27.92
C PRO A 490 4.13 -13.58 27.11
N LEU A 491 3.87 -12.30 26.84
CA LEU A 491 2.72 -11.79 26.07
C LEU A 491 2.54 -12.36 24.64
N ARG A 492 3.49 -13.18 24.15
CA ARG A 492 3.47 -13.84 22.85
C ARG A 492 3.00 -15.30 22.90
N LEU A 493 2.79 -15.86 24.10
CA LEU A 493 2.27 -17.22 24.25
C LEU A 493 0.77 -17.24 23.89
N ASN A 494 0.34 -18.23 23.10
CA ASN A 494 -1.08 -18.42 22.76
C ASN A 494 -1.92 -18.47 24.07
N PRO A 495 -3.01 -17.69 24.20
CA PRO A 495 -3.80 -17.61 25.44
C PRO A 495 -4.30 -18.99 25.91
N GLN A 496 -4.73 -19.87 25.01
CA GLN A 496 -5.18 -21.23 25.39
C GLN A 496 -4.04 -22.07 25.99
N VAL A 497 -2.82 -21.94 25.46
CA VAL A 497 -1.62 -22.61 25.98
C VAL A 497 -1.18 -21.99 27.29
N ARG A 498 -1.27 -20.66 27.42
CA ARG A 498 -1.00 -19.90 28.65
C ARG A 498 -1.93 -20.33 29.78
N ASP A 499 -3.23 -20.34 29.54
CA ASP A 499 -4.24 -20.54 30.58
C ASP A 499 -4.24 -22.01 31.07
N ALA A 500 -4.06 -22.97 30.16
CA ALA A 500 -3.82 -24.37 30.52
C ALA A 500 -2.49 -24.56 31.28
N LEU A 501 -1.46 -23.74 31.00
CA LEU A 501 -0.18 -23.83 31.70
C LEU A 501 -0.21 -23.15 33.08
N SER A 502 -0.95 -22.05 33.23
CA SER A 502 -1.23 -21.44 34.55
C SER A 502 -1.91 -22.46 35.46
N LEU A 503 -2.96 -23.14 34.97
CA LEU A 503 -3.68 -24.16 35.74
C LEU A 503 -2.77 -25.33 36.17
N ALA A 504 -1.86 -25.77 35.29
CA ALA A 504 -0.87 -26.80 35.63
C ALA A 504 0.10 -26.36 36.74
N ILE A 505 0.57 -25.11 36.72
CA ILE A 505 1.48 -24.55 37.74
C ILE A 505 0.73 -24.22 39.04
N GLU A 506 -0.51 -23.72 38.96
CA GLU A 506 -1.35 -23.45 40.12
C GLU A 506 -1.71 -24.74 40.89
N SER A 507 -1.78 -25.88 40.20
CA SER A 507 -1.94 -27.19 40.86
C SER A 507 -0.78 -27.56 41.80
N MET A 508 0.41 -26.96 41.62
CA MET A 508 1.57 -27.14 42.52
C MET A 508 1.40 -26.41 43.86
N ASN A 509 0.44 -25.49 43.98
CA ASN A 509 0.10 -24.80 45.23
C ASN A 509 -0.91 -25.58 46.09
N GLY A 510 -1.41 -26.72 45.62
CA GLY A 510 -2.38 -27.58 46.30
C GLY A 510 -1.74 -28.73 47.09
N ASP A 511 -2.48 -29.83 47.25
CA ASP A 511 -1.91 -31.10 47.73
C ASP A 511 -0.89 -31.63 46.70
N ALA A 512 0.32 -31.96 47.15
CA ALA A 512 1.39 -32.54 46.32
C ALA A 512 0.98 -33.87 45.64
N LYS A 513 -0.07 -34.55 46.12
CA LYS A 513 -0.66 -35.74 45.46
C LYS A 513 -1.63 -35.41 44.32
N ALA A 514 -2.08 -34.16 44.21
CA ALA A 514 -2.97 -33.67 43.17
C ALA A 514 -2.27 -32.76 42.14
N ALA A 515 -1.01 -32.38 42.38
CA ALA A 515 -0.21 -31.57 41.47
C ALA A 515 0.00 -32.28 40.11
N VAL A 516 -0.30 -31.56 39.03
CA VAL A 516 -0.18 -32.05 37.64
C VAL A 516 1.22 -31.80 37.07
N ALA A 517 1.91 -30.77 37.58
CA ALA A 517 3.29 -30.44 37.27
C ALA A 517 4.19 -30.74 38.48
N VAL A 518 5.45 -31.11 38.21
CA VAL A 518 6.43 -31.50 39.24
C VAL A 518 7.77 -30.83 38.96
N THR A 519 8.47 -30.40 40.01
CA THR A 519 9.85 -29.89 39.91
C THR A 519 10.82 -31.04 39.62
N VAL A 520 11.68 -30.83 38.62
CA VAL A 520 12.75 -31.73 38.22
C VAL A 520 14.08 -30.96 38.24
N PRO A 521 15.27 -31.60 38.35
CA PRO A 521 16.53 -30.88 38.53
C PRO A 521 16.88 -29.83 37.46
N THR A 522 16.22 -29.87 36.30
CA THR A 522 16.38 -28.93 35.18
C THR A 522 15.23 -27.92 35.02
N GLY A 523 14.18 -27.95 35.84
CA GLY A 523 13.06 -27.00 35.80
C GLY A 523 11.72 -27.57 36.27
N VAL A 524 10.61 -27.22 35.59
CA VAL A 524 9.27 -27.76 35.91
C VAL A 524 8.79 -28.66 34.78
N PHE A 525 8.53 -29.93 35.08
CA PHE A 525 7.99 -30.90 34.13
C PHE A 525 6.46 -30.82 34.08
N VAL A 526 5.90 -30.76 32.86
CA VAL A 526 4.45 -30.75 32.62
C VAL A 526 4.08 -31.85 31.61
N PRO A 527 3.15 -32.77 31.92
CA PRO A 527 2.76 -33.87 31.05
C PRO A 527 1.85 -33.42 29.89
N LEU A 528 2.07 -33.97 28.69
CA LEU A 528 1.29 -33.65 27.49
C LEU A 528 -0.18 -34.04 27.58
N ASP A 529 -0.52 -35.07 28.36
CA ASP A 529 -1.90 -35.52 28.55
C ASP A 529 -2.76 -34.51 29.31
N HIS A 530 -2.17 -33.55 30.03
CA HIS A 530 -2.90 -32.41 30.59
C HIS A 530 -3.49 -31.52 29.50
N PHE A 531 -2.73 -31.26 28.42
CA PHE A 531 -3.16 -30.41 27.31
C PHE A 531 -4.26 -31.08 26.48
N LYS A 532 -4.20 -32.41 26.32
CA LYS A 532 -5.31 -33.19 25.74
C LYS A 532 -6.61 -33.06 26.57
N ARG A 533 -6.51 -33.13 27.90
CA ARG A 533 -7.66 -32.98 28.82
C ARG A 533 -8.24 -31.56 28.84
N THR A 534 -7.41 -30.54 28.62
CA THR A 534 -7.83 -29.13 28.46
C THR A 534 -8.17 -28.76 27.00
N ASN A 535 -8.30 -29.77 26.12
CA ASN A 535 -8.72 -29.63 24.72
C ASN A 535 -7.80 -28.73 23.85
N VAL A 536 -6.49 -28.72 24.14
CA VAL A 536 -5.46 -27.98 23.40
C VAL A 536 -4.59 -28.95 22.59
N ASP A 537 -4.43 -28.69 21.28
CA ASP A 537 -3.59 -29.51 20.40
C ASP A 537 -2.11 -29.45 20.84
N VAL A 538 -1.53 -30.62 21.10
CA VAL A 538 -0.11 -30.83 21.43
C VAL A 538 0.83 -30.18 20.41
N SER A 539 0.44 -30.17 19.13
CA SER A 539 1.18 -29.54 18.02
C SER A 539 1.26 -28.01 18.18
N VAL A 540 0.20 -27.39 18.71
CA VAL A 540 0.14 -25.96 19.00
C VAL A 540 0.93 -25.65 20.27
N VAL A 541 0.81 -26.47 21.32
CA VAL A 541 1.59 -26.35 22.56
C VAL A 541 3.10 -26.38 22.27
N LEU A 542 3.58 -27.41 21.58
CA LEU A 542 5.02 -27.55 21.26
C LEU A 542 5.53 -26.42 20.34
N ARG A 543 4.70 -25.90 19.43
CA ARG A 543 5.05 -24.75 18.59
C ARG A 543 5.13 -23.46 19.40
N SER A 544 4.09 -23.11 20.16
CA SER A 544 4.06 -21.90 20.97
C SER A 544 5.15 -21.87 22.04
N LEU A 545 5.53 -23.02 22.61
CA LEU A 545 6.66 -23.12 23.56
C LEU A 545 8.03 -22.97 22.86
N ALA A 546 8.19 -23.41 21.62
CA ALA A 546 9.39 -23.17 20.82
C ALA A 546 9.52 -21.69 20.40
N GLU A 547 8.41 -21.05 20.03
CA GLU A 547 8.34 -19.63 19.68
C GLU A 547 8.57 -18.72 20.90
N ALA A 548 7.99 -19.06 22.05
CA ALA A 548 8.22 -18.36 23.31
C ALA A 548 9.57 -18.70 23.98
N GLY A 549 10.27 -19.75 23.52
CA GLY A 549 11.57 -20.18 24.05
C GLY A 549 11.55 -20.77 25.46
N MET A 550 10.39 -21.21 25.94
CA MET A 550 10.14 -21.54 27.36
C MET A 550 10.66 -22.91 27.79
N ALA A 551 10.80 -23.85 26.86
CA ALA A 551 11.34 -25.19 27.15
C ALA A 551 12.87 -25.19 27.29
N THR A 552 13.40 -26.14 28.07
CA THR A 552 14.85 -26.35 28.28
C THR A 552 15.52 -27.06 27.10
N ALA A 553 14.95 -28.17 26.64
CA ALA A 553 15.47 -28.96 25.52
C ALA A 553 14.86 -28.52 24.17
N ARG A 554 15.72 -28.17 23.21
CA ARG A 554 15.31 -27.69 21.86
C ARG A 554 16.28 -28.15 20.77
N ARG A 555 15.90 -29.14 19.96
CA ARG A 555 16.59 -29.50 18.70
C ARG A 555 15.89 -28.88 17.49
N ALA A 556 16.67 -28.31 16.57
CA ALA A 556 16.21 -27.84 15.24
C ALA A 556 14.85 -27.10 15.24
N SER A 557 14.68 -26.16 16.18
CA SER A 557 13.44 -25.39 16.39
C SER A 557 12.17 -26.16 16.79
N ARG A 558 12.29 -27.38 17.32
CA ARG A 558 11.21 -28.10 18.03
C ARG A 558 11.58 -28.26 19.52
N VAL A 559 10.57 -28.36 20.37
CA VAL A 559 10.73 -28.76 21.79
C VAL A 559 10.88 -30.28 21.83
N ASP A 560 11.92 -30.78 22.49
CA ASP A 560 12.06 -32.22 22.73
C ASP A 560 11.13 -32.67 23.88
N THR A 561 10.42 -33.78 23.68
CA THR A 561 9.53 -34.37 24.67
C THR A 561 10.27 -35.44 25.47
N LEU A 562 10.30 -35.30 26.80
CA LEU A 562 10.94 -36.24 27.71
C LEU A 562 9.90 -37.15 28.36
N GLN A 563 10.29 -38.38 28.67
CA GLN A 563 9.54 -39.23 29.59
C GLN A 563 10.00 -38.94 31.02
N HIS A 564 9.05 -38.76 31.94
CA HIS A 564 9.31 -38.69 33.37
C HIS A 564 8.28 -39.54 34.11
N GLU A 565 8.69 -40.16 35.21
CA GLU A 565 7.76 -40.91 36.05
C GLU A 565 6.93 -39.94 36.90
N LEU A 566 5.61 -40.13 36.90
CA LEU A 566 4.65 -39.40 37.74
C LEU A 566 3.73 -40.43 38.41
N ALA A 567 3.66 -40.39 39.74
CA ALA A 567 2.82 -41.28 40.56
C ALA A 567 2.96 -42.78 40.25
N GLY A 568 4.16 -43.24 39.84
CA GLY A 568 4.43 -44.64 39.51
C GLY A 568 4.16 -45.04 38.05
N GLN A 569 3.93 -44.09 37.13
CA GLN A 569 3.81 -44.36 35.70
C GLN A 569 4.67 -43.42 34.83
N PRO A 570 5.27 -43.92 33.74
CA PRO A 570 6.04 -43.08 32.81
C PRO A 570 5.10 -42.25 31.91
N VAL A 571 5.23 -40.93 31.95
CA VAL A 571 4.40 -39.99 31.20
C VAL A 571 5.28 -39.12 30.28
N LEU A 572 4.80 -38.84 29.06
CA LEU A 572 5.45 -37.92 28.13
C LEU A 572 5.10 -36.46 28.45
N GLY A 573 6.11 -35.60 28.54
CA GLY A 573 5.97 -34.18 28.87
C GLY A 573 7.10 -33.32 28.31
N PHE A 574 7.15 -32.07 28.75
CA PHE A 574 8.25 -31.15 28.48
C PHE A 574 8.69 -30.47 29.78
N VAL A 575 9.94 -29.98 29.82
CA VAL A 575 10.48 -29.23 30.96
C VAL A 575 10.56 -27.75 30.63
N LEU A 576 9.92 -26.93 31.46
CA LEU A 576 9.96 -25.47 31.43
C LEU A 576 11.17 -24.95 32.20
N LYS A 577 11.80 -23.89 31.69
CA LYS A 577 12.84 -23.17 32.41
C LYS A 577 12.27 -22.51 33.67
N PRO A 578 12.92 -22.62 34.85
CA PRO A 578 12.39 -22.09 36.12
C PRO A 578 12.18 -20.57 36.08
N GLN A 579 12.93 -19.83 35.25
CA GLN A 579 12.78 -18.38 35.03
C GLN A 579 11.36 -17.90 34.65
N PHE A 580 10.48 -18.78 34.19
CA PHE A 580 9.09 -18.45 33.84
C PHE A 580 8.09 -18.76 34.97
N VAL A 581 8.55 -19.20 36.14
CA VAL A 581 7.70 -19.52 37.31
C VAL A 581 8.16 -18.69 38.50
N ALA A 582 7.39 -17.68 38.87
CA ALA A 582 7.59 -16.96 40.13
C ALA A 582 7.36 -17.92 41.31
N GLY A 583 8.21 -17.85 42.34
CA GLY A 583 8.14 -18.71 43.53
C GLY A 583 9.19 -19.85 43.56
N LEU A 584 9.90 -20.10 42.45
CA LEU A 584 11.10 -20.95 42.42
C LEU A 584 12.36 -20.07 42.41
N ASP A 585 13.39 -20.45 43.17
CA ASP A 585 14.71 -19.84 43.03
C ASP A 585 15.43 -20.50 41.82
N PRO A 586 15.88 -19.74 40.80
CA PRO A 586 16.63 -20.30 39.69
C PRO A 586 17.99 -20.89 40.09
N ALA A 587 18.52 -20.63 41.29
CA ALA A 587 19.75 -21.22 41.80
C ALA A 587 19.62 -22.70 42.21
N ASP A 588 18.40 -23.17 42.52
CA ASP A 588 18.15 -24.57 42.93
C ASP A 588 18.22 -25.56 41.74
N PHE A 589 18.34 -25.08 40.50
CA PHE A 589 18.26 -25.87 39.27
C PHE A 589 19.60 -25.86 38.51
N ALA A 590 20.32 -26.99 38.55
CA ALA A 590 21.67 -27.08 38.01
C ALA A 590 21.69 -27.11 36.46
N PRO A 591 22.48 -26.26 35.78
CA PRO A 591 22.60 -26.27 34.32
C PRO A 591 23.58 -27.37 33.86
N THR A 592 23.08 -28.50 33.38
CA THR A 592 23.92 -29.57 32.81
C THR A 592 24.56 -29.12 31.49
N GLN A 593 25.89 -29.06 31.45
CA GLN A 593 26.67 -28.41 30.39
C GLN A 593 27.13 -29.36 29.26
N GLU A 594 26.27 -30.29 28.83
CA GLU A 594 26.65 -31.35 27.86
C GLU A 594 25.81 -31.33 26.57
N ALA A 595 26.27 -30.56 25.57
CA ALA A 595 25.92 -30.72 24.14
C ALA A 595 26.74 -29.78 23.21
N ARG A 596 28.04 -29.56 23.47
CA ARG A 596 28.86 -28.65 22.64
C ARG A 596 29.99 -29.30 21.83
N ASP A 597 30.32 -30.57 22.11
CA ASP A 597 31.34 -31.34 21.39
C ASP A 597 30.71 -32.55 20.68
N ALA A 598 30.05 -32.31 19.54
CA ALA A 598 29.61 -33.38 18.62
C ALA A 598 29.34 -32.84 17.19
N GLY A 599 30.40 -32.64 16.41
CA GLY A 599 30.33 -32.14 15.02
C GLY A 599 30.84 -30.70 14.90
N ALA A 600 31.95 -30.55 14.19
CA ALA A 600 32.58 -29.26 13.84
C ALA A 600 32.06 -28.74 12.49
#